data_AF-A0A672GJM0-F1
#
_entry.id   AF-A0A672GJM0-F1
#
_cell.length_a   1.000
_cell.length_b   1.000
_cell.length_c   1.000
_cell.angle_alpha   90.00
_cell.angle_beta   90.00
_cell.angle_gamma   90.00
#
_symmetry.space_group_name_H-M   'P 1'
#
loop_
_entity.id
_entity.type
_entity.pdbx_description
1 polymer ?
#
loop_
_entity_poly.entity_id
_entity_poly.type
_entity_poly.pdbx_seq_one_letter_code
_entity_poly.pdbx_strand_id
1 'polypeptide(L)'
;NAEILYPILEEAPAACKALRENYDNLVNVADYCYNNYIQVLSLTKALEETKNFATQSLASVAYQISTLASSVLSLLDAQTNQLRHMESSINLIGQLSGSVYTDDDKHEARGPKPARRRPQSSPPNHQGNCRNFK
;
A
#
# COMPACT_ATOMS: atom_id res chain seq x y z
N ASN A 1 15.97 -1.03 -7.45
CA ASN A 1 15.03 -0.38 -6.50
C ASN A 1 15.20 -0.80 -5.02
N ALA A 2 16.00 -1.81 -4.66
CA ALA A 2 16.25 -2.14 -3.24
C ALA A 2 17.08 -1.10 -2.48
N GLU A 3 17.87 -0.30 -3.19
CA GLU A 3 18.83 0.67 -2.62
C GLU A 3 18.17 1.86 -1.90
N ILE A 4 16.94 2.24 -2.27
CA ILE A 4 16.16 3.30 -1.60
C ILE A 4 15.34 2.75 -0.44
N LEU A 5 15.05 1.44 -0.44
CA LEU A 5 14.16 0.81 0.54
C LEU A 5 14.85 0.55 1.88
N TYR A 6 16.12 0.15 1.87
CA TYR A 6 16.89 -0.15 3.08
C TYR A 6 17.02 1.04 4.05
N PRO A 7 17.38 2.25 3.58
CA PRO A 7 17.45 3.42 4.46
C PRO A 7 16.11 3.77 5.12
N ILE A 8 15.02 3.71 4.35
CA ILE A 8 13.67 4.03 4.84
C ILE A 8 13.19 3.01 5.89
N LEU A 9 13.55 1.74 5.72
CA LEU A 9 13.25 0.68 6.68
C LEU A 9 13.96 0.86 8.02
N GLU A 10 15.13 1.50 8.05
CA GLU A 10 15.88 1.76 9.27
C GLU A 10 15.50 3.09 9.94
N GLU A 11 15.08 4.10 9.17
CA GLU A 11 14.75 5.44 9.69
C GLU A 11 13.58 5.41 10.69
N ALA A 12 12.50 4.68 10.41
CA ALA A 12 11.35 4.64 11.33
C ALA A 12 11.70 3.96 12.68
N PRO A 13 12.35 2.78 12.71
CA PRO A 13 12.88 2.21 13.96
C PRO A 13 13.86 3.12 14.70
N ALA A 14 14.76 3.81 13.98
CA ALA A 14 15.70 4.74 14.59
C ALA A 14 14.99 5.95 15.23
N ALA A 15 14.00 6.53 14.55
CA ALA A 15 13.19 7.63 15.09
C ALA A 15 12.39 7.20 16.33
N CYS A 16 11.85 5.96 16.35
CA CYS A 16 11.24 5.37 17.54
C CYS A 16 12.23 5.26 18.71
N LYS A 17 13.46 4.80 18.45
CA LYS A 17 14.52 4.67 19.47
C LYS A 17 14.89 6.03 20.04
N ALA A 18 15.07 7.04 19.18
CA ALA A 18 15.37 8.40 19.62
C ALA A 18 14.27 8.96 20.54
N LEU A 19 13.00 8.79 20.17
CA LEU A 19 11.87 9.24 21.00
C LEU A 19 11.81 8.50 22.34
N ARG A 20 12.14 7.21 22.36
CA ARG A 20 12.25 6.41 23.59
C ARG A 20 13.37 6.91 24.49
N GLU A 21 14.56 7.16 23.94
CA GLU A 21 15.69 7.69 24.70
C GLU A 21 15.40 9.10 25.24
N ASN A 22 14.67 9.91 24.47
CA ASN A 22 14.24 11.24 24.93
C ASN A 22 13.30 11.16 26.13
N TYR A 23 12.39 10.18 26.18
CA TYR A 23 11.55 9.97 27.36
C TYR A 23 12.40 9.76 28.62
N ASP A 24 13.43 8.92 28.57
CA ASP A 24 14.32 8.67 29.71
C ASP A 24 15.08 9.97 30.10
N ASN A 25 15.51 10.76 29.11
CA ASN A 25 16.14 12.06 29.34
C ASN A 25 15.19 13.05 30.04
N LEU A 26 13.90 13.07 29.66
CA LEU A 26 12.91 13.96 30.28
C LEU A 26 12.65 13.61 31.75
N VAL A 27 12.67 12.31 32.09
CA VAL A 27 12.60 11.88 33.49
C VAL A 27 13.77 12.45 34.28
N ASN A 28 15.00 12.32 33.76
CA ASN A 28 16.19 12.87 34.41
C ASN A 28 16.15 14.41 34.53
N VAL A 29 15.64 15.10 33.50
CA VAL A 29 15.47 16.56 33.53
C VAL A 29 14.45 16.97 34.60
N ALA A 30 13.34 16.25 34.73
CA ALA A 30 12.33 16.51 35.75
C ALA A 30 12.91 16.32 37.17
N ASP A 31 13.63 15.22 37.39
CA ASP A 31 14.30 14.96 38.66
C ASP A 31 15.35 16.03 38.98
N TYR A 32 16.14 16.46 38.00
CA TYR A 32 17.08 17.56 38.17
C TYR A 32 16.36 18.86 38.54
N CYS A 33 15.30 19.24 37.82
CA CYS A 33 14.56 20.48 38.10
C CYS A 33 13.99 20.48 39.52
N TYR A 34 13.44 19.34 39.97
CA TYR A 34 12.94 19.18 41.32
C TYR A 34 14.04 19.34 42.37
N ASN A 35 15.14 18.60 42.21
CA ASN A 35 16.26 18.64 43.15
C ASN A 35 16.93 20.03 43.20
N ASN A 36 17.09 20.67 42.04
CA ASN A 36 17.62 22.03 41.95
C ASN A 36 16.71 23.02 42.69
N TYR A 37 15.39 22.92 42.49
CA TYR A 37 14.42 23.81 43.14
C TYR A 37 14.48 23.77 44.67
N ILE A 38 14.69 22.59 45.27
CA ILE A 38 14.74 22.43 46.74
C ILE A 38 16.11 22.71 47.36
N GLN A 39 17.19 22.66 46.58
CA GLN A 39 18.57 22.79 47.09
C GLN A 39 19.15 24.21 46.95
N VAL A 40 18.64 25.04 46.03
CA VAL A 40 19.21 26.37 45.78
C VAL A 40 18.74 27.43 46.78
N LEU A 41 19.60 28.44 46.99
CA LEU A 41 19.25 29.63 47.78
C LEU A 41 18.32 30.60 47.04
N SER A 42 18.34 30.59 45.70
CA SER A 42 17.56 31.52 44.86
C SER A 42 16.50 30.78 44.07
N LEU A 43 15.27 30.78 44.60
CA LEU A 43 14.12 30.12 43.98
C LEU A 43 13.81 30.64 42.57
N THR A 44 13.97 31.95 42.36
CA THR A 44 13.70 32.59 41.07
C THR A 44 14.60 32.04 39.97
N LYS A 45 15.88 31.80 40.28
CA LYS A 45 16.84 31.24 39.31
C LYS A 45 16.52 29.79 38.96
N ALA A 46 16.23 28.94 39.95
CA ALA A 46 15.85 27.54 39.69
C ALA A 46 14.53 27.45 38.90
N LEU A 47 13.58 28.34 39.16
CA LEU A 47 12.32 28.38 38.41
C LEU A 47 12.55 28.82 36.95
N GLU A 48 13.41 29.80 36.72
CA GLU A 48 13.78 30.22 35.36
C GLU A 48 14.47 29.10 34.59
N GLU A 49 15.40 28.39 35.22
CA GLU A 49 16.06 27.23 34.65
C GLU A 49 15.07 26.11 34.32
N THR A 50 14.12 25.84 35.22
CA THR A 50 13.04 24.86 34.98
C THR A 50 12.18 25.25 33.77
N LYS A 51 11.84 26.54 33.61
CA LYS A 51 11.09 27.03 32.44
C LYS A 51 11.87 26.84 31.13
N ASN A 52 13.18 27.07 31.18
CA ASN A 52 14.06 26.85 30.03
C ASN A 52 14.09 25.38 29.63
N PHE A 53 14.28 24.47 30.60
CA PHE A 53 14.22 23.03 30.35
C PHE A 53 12.85 22.57 29.86
N ALA A 54 11.75 23.10 30.40
CA ALA A 54 10.40 22.78 29.93
C ALA A 54 10.20 23.20 28.46
N THR A 55 10.67 24.38 28.08
CA THR A 55 10.59 24.89 26.70
C THR A 55 11.42 24.03 25.74
N GLN A 56 12.65 23.69 26.13
CA GLN A 56 13.52 22.81 25.35
C GLN A 56 12.95 21.40 25.20
N SER A 57 12.40 20.85 26.28
CA SER A 57 11.74 19.54 26.32
C SER A 57 10.55 19.49 25.36
N LEU A 58 9.68 20.51 25.40
CA LEU A 58 8.53 20.61 24.50
C LEU A 58 8.96 20.66 23.03
N ALA A 59 9.95 21.51 22.71
CA ALA A 59 10.47 21.61 21.34
C ALA A 59 11.10 20.29 20.87
N SER A 60 11.86 19.63 21.74
CA SER A 60 12.54 18.36 21.46
C SER A 60 11.55 17.23 21.16
N VAL A 61 10.50 17.09 21.98
CA VAL A 61 9.46 16.07 21.76
C VAL A 61 8.68 16.35 20.49
N ALA A 62 8.27 17.60 20.25
CA ALA A 62 7.53 17.97 19.05
C ALA A 62 8.31 17.64 17.77
N TYR A 63 9.61 17.96 17.75
CA TYR A 63 10.50 17.62 16.63
C TYR A 63 10.58 16.11 16.42
N GLN A 64 10.79 15.33 17.47
CA GLN A 64 10.93 13.87 17.35
C GLN A 64 9.64 13.19 16.89
N ILE A 65 8.48 13.65 17.36
CA ILE A 65 7.18 13.16 16.87
C ILE A 65 7.02 13.47 15.37
N SER A 66 7.39 14.68 14.94
CA SER A 66 7.33 15.07 13.52
C SER A 66 8.24 14.20 12.64
N THR A 67 9.47 13.97 13.09
CA THR A 67 10.44 13.09 12.42
C THR A 67 9.91 11.66 12.32
N LEU A 68 9.43 11.10 13.43
CA LEU A 68 8.87 9.75 13.45
C LEU A 68 7.68 9.61 12.50
N ALA A 69 6.73 10.55 12.54
CA ALA A 69 5.58 10.55 11.64
C ALA A 69 6.02 10.56 10.17
N SER A 70 7.00 11.39 9.82
CA SER A 70 7.54 11.49 8.47
C SER A 70 8.21 10.18 8.02
N SER A 71 9.04 9.58 8.88
CA SER A 71 9.72 8.31 8.57
C SER A 71 8.73 7.16 8.41
N VAL A 72 7.68 7.09 9.24
CA VAL A 72 6.64 6.04 9.12
C VAL A 72 5.84 6.21 7.83
N LEU A 73 5.44 7.43 7.46
CA LEU A 73 4.73 7.68 6.20
C LEU A 73 5.59 7.29 4.99
N SER A 74 6.86 7.69 4.99
CA SER A 74 7.83 7.31 3.94
C SER A 74 7.95 5.79 3.80
N LEU A 75 8.01 5.07 4.93
CA LEU A 75 8.04 3.61 4.95
C LEU A 75 6.79 2.98 4.34
N LEU A 76 5.59 3.48 4.71
CA LEU A 76 4.34 2.98 4.17
C LEU A 76 4.22 3.22 2.65
N ASP A 77 4.66 4.40 2.17
CA ASP A 77 4.69 4.71 0.74
C ASP A 77 5.65 3.78 -0.02
N ALA A 78 6.84 3.53 0.55
CA ALA A 78 7.81 2.63 -0.04
C ALA A 78 7.26 1.19 -0.14
N GLN A 79 6.66 0.68 0.95
CA GLN A 79 6.03 -0.65 0.97
C GLN A 79 4.86 -0.75 -0.01
N THR A 80 4.01 0.27 -0.10
CA THR A 80 2.89 0.32 -1.04
C THR A 80 3.38 0.26 -2.49
N ASN A 81 4.44 1.00 -2.82
CA ASN A 81 5.03 0.96 -4.15
C ASN A 81 5.67 -0.39 -4.46
N GLN A 82 6.35 -1.03 -3.49
CA GLN A 82 6.87 -2.39 -3.66
C GLN A 82 5.75 -3.39 -3.99
N LEU A 83 4.62 -3.33 -3.27
CA LEU A 83 3.46 -4.20 -3.53
C LEU A 83 2.88 -4.00 -4.94
N ARG A 84 2.72 -2.76 -5.40
CA ARG A 84 2.26 -2.48 -6.78
C ARG A 84 3.20 -3.05 -7.84
N HIS A 85 4.51 -2.94 -7.61
CA HIS A 85 5.50 -3.54 -8.50
C HIS A 85 5.43 -5.08 -8.50
N MET A 86 5.24 -5.70 -7.34
CA MET A 86 5.03 -7.14 -7.23
C MET A 86 3.75 -7.59 -7.93
N GLU A 87 2.64 -6.87 -7.74
CA GLU A 87 1.36 -7.14 -8.41
C GLU A 87 1.50 -7.10 -9.94
N SER A 88 2.15 -6.05 -10.48
CA SER A 88 2.43 -5.94 -11.90
C SER A 88 3.29 -7.09 -12.44
N SER A 89 4.30 -7.50 -11.65
CA SER A 89 5.18 -8.63 -12.01
C SER A 89 4.41 -9.95 -12.06
N ILE A 90 3.50 -10.18 -11.10
CA ILE A 90 2.62 -11.36 -11.09
C ILE A 90 1.67 -11.33 -12.29
N ASN A 91 1.07 -10.18 -12.59
CA ASN A 91 0.19 -10.03 -13.76
C ASN A 91 0.92 -10.31 -15.09
N LEU A 92 2.19 -9.93 -15.19
CA LEU A 92 3.02 -10.25 -16.36
C LEU A 92 3.32 -11.76 -16.46
N ILE A 93 3.64 -12.41 -15.35
CA ILE A 93 3.84 -13.87 -15.29
C ILE A 93 2.55 -14.62 -15.65
N GLY A 94 1.41 -14.15 -15.17
CA GLY A 94 0.09 -14.69 -15.51
C GLY A 94 -0.21 -14.61 -17.00
N GLN A 95 0.12 -13.49 -17.65
CA GLN A 95 -0.01 -13.35 -19.10
C GLN A 95 0.93 -14.29 -19.87
N LEU A 96 2.20 -14.38 -19.45
CA LEU A 96 3.17 -15.26 -20.08
C LEU A 96 2.75 -16.74 -19.97
N SER A 97 2.37 -17.19 -18.77
CA SER A 97 1.87 -18.55 -18.55
C SER A 97 0.57 -18.81 -19.34
N GLY A 98 -0.40 -17.91 -19.30
CA GLY A 98 -1.62 -18.02 -20.09
C GLY A 98 -1.36 -18.14 -21.60
N SER A 99 -0.40 -17.38 -22.13
CA SER A 99 -0.01 -17.48 -23.54
C SER A 99 0.76 -18.75 -23.91
N VAL A 100 1.44 -19.39 -22.95
CA VAL A 100 2.21 -20.63 -23.18
C VAL A 100 1.33 -21.88 -23.04
N TYR A 101 0.21 -21.82 -22.32
CA TYR A 101 -0.70 -22.98 -22.11
C TYR A 101 -1.92 -23.03 -23.06
N THR A 102 -2.12 -22.05 -23.96
CA THR A 102 -3.33 -22.00 -24.82
C THR A 102 -3.14 -22.38 -26.29
N ASP A 103 -1.96 -22.81 -26.72
CA ASP A 103 -1.73 -23.15 -28.13
C ASP A 103 -1.89 -24.64 -28.50
N ASP A 104 -2.05 -25.57 -27.54
CA ASP A 104 -2.16 -27.02 -27.84
C ASP A 104 -3.57 -27.62 -27.83
N ASP A 105 -4.61 -26.93 -27.33
CA ASP A 105 -5.99 -27.48 -27.26
C ASP A 105 -6.98 -26.81 -28.23
N LYS A 106 -6.67 -26.84 -29.53
CA LYS A 106 -7.64 -26.50 -30.60
C LYS A 106 -7.79 -27.62 -31.65
N HIS A 107 -8.00 -28.85 -31.21
CA HIS A 107 -8.56 -29.90 -32.07
C HIS A 107 -10.05 -30.11 -31.77
N GLU A 108 -10.87 -29.15 -32.19
CA GLU A 108 -12.33 -29.33 -32.21
C GLU A 108 -12.72 -30.37 -33.27
N ALA A 109 -13.32 -31.46 -32.81
CA ALA A 109 -13.83 -32.56 -33.61
C ALA A 109 -14.85 -32.05 -34.64
N ARG A 110 -14.46 -31.98 -35.92
CA ARG A 110 -15.40 -31.79 -37.03
C ARG A 110 -16.28 -33.04 -37.18
N GLY A 111 -17.46 -33.01 -36.56
CA GLY A 111 -18.55 -33.94 -36.88
C GLY A 111 -18.95 -33.84 -38.37
N PRO A 112 -19.59 -34.88 -38.94
CA PRO A 112 -19.89 -34.93 -40.37
C PRO A 112 -20.82 -33.79 -40.80
N LYS A 113 -20.45 -33.03 -41.83
CA LYS A 113 -21.31 -32.00 -42.43
C LYS A 113 -22.54 -32.66 -43.08
N PRO A 114 -23.77 -32.17 -42.85
CA PRO A 114 -24.95 -32.69 -43.53
C PRO A 114 -24.93 -32.36 -45.03
N ALA A 115 -25.31 -33.35 -45.85
CA ALA A 115 -25.34 -33.24 -47.30
C ALA A 115 -26.39 -32.22 -47.77
N ARG A 116 -25.96 -31.21 -48.54
CA ARG A 116 -26.87 -30.28 -49.24
C ARG A 116 -27.71 -31.04 -50.27
N ARG A 117 -29.04 -31.12 -50.06
CA ARG A 117 -29.99 -31.58 -51.08
C ARG A 117 -30.01 -30.57 -52.25
N ARG A 118 -29.90 -31.10 -53.47
CA ARG A 118 -30.00 -30.35 -54.73
C ARG A 118 -31.42 -29.79 -54.88
N PRO A 119 -31.63 -28.52 -55.30
CA PRO A 119 -32.97 -28.00 -55.52
C PRO A 119 -33.64 -28.74 -56.70
N GLN A 120 -34.83 -29.30 -56.47
CA GLN A 120 -35.70 -29.81 -57.54
C GLN A 120 -36.40 -28.62 -58.22
N SER A 121 -36.42 -28.64 -59.54
CA SER A 121 -37.16 -27.69 -60.39
C SER A 121 -38.67 -27.82 -60.17
N SER A 122 -39.34 -26.68 -60.01
CA SER A 122 -40.77 -26.52 -59.73
C SER A 122 -41.70 -27.15 -60.80
N PRO A 123 -42.84 -27.74 -60.43
CA PRO A 123 -44.01 -27.84 -61.30
C PRO A 123 -45.01 -26.68 -61.05
N PRO A 124 -45.94 -26.41 -61.98
CA PRO A 124 -46.69 -25.16 -61.99
C PRO A 124 -47.89 -25.14 -61.03
N ASN A 125 -48.01 -23.97 -60.41
CA ASN A 125 -49.14 -23.26 -59.82
C ASN A 125 -50.54 -23.89 -59.99
N HIS A 126 -51.22 -24.18 -58.87
CA HIS A 126 -52.68 -24.09 -58.78
C HIS A 126 -53.12 -23.50 -57.44
N GLN A 127 -53.98 -22.48 -57.57
CA GLN A 127 -54.57 -21.64 -56.52
C GLN A 127 -55.36 -22.46 -55.49
N GLY A 128 -55.18 -22.12 -54.21
CA GLY A 128 -56.03 -22.59 -53.13
C GLY A 128 -56.01 -21.59 -51.98
N ASN A 129 -57.09 -20.83 -51.88
CA ASN A 129 -57.29 -19.60 -51.13
C ASN A 129 -57.25 -19.79 -49.59
N CYS A 130 -56.62 -18.83 -48.92
CA CYS A 130 -56.49 -18.68 -47.47
C CYS A 130 -57.83 -18.55 -46.75
N ARG A 131 -58.00 -19.30 -45.66
CA ARG A 131 -58.75 -18.96 -44.42
C ARG A 131 -58.22 -19.89 -43.33
N ASN A 132 -58.01 -19.54 -42.07
CA ASN A 132 -58.10 -18.33 -41.29
C ASN A 132 -57.49 -18.68 -39.92
N PHE A 133 -56.91 -17.69 -39.24
CA PHE A 133 -57.07 -17.38 -37.80
C PHE A 133 -57.09 -18.58 -36.82
N LYS A 134 -56.23 -18.61 -35.81
CA LYS A 134 -56.07 -17.59 -34.78
C LYS A 134 -54.89 -17.95 -33.89
#